data_AF-A0A2S0VYI4-F1
#
_entry.id   AF-A0A2S0VYI4-F1
#
_cell.length_a   1.000
_cell.length_b   1.000
_cell.length_c   1.000
_cell.angle_alpha   90.00
_cell.angle_beta   90.00
_cell.angle_gamma   90.00
#
_symmetry.space_group_name_H-M   'P 1'
#
loop_
_entity.id
_entity.type
_entity.pdbx_description
1 polymer ?
#
loop_
_entity_poly.entity_id
_entity_poly.type
_entity_poly.pdbx_seq_one_letter_code
_entity_poly.pdbx_strand_id
1 'polypeptide(L)'
;MFHCRRFFLLGLSLICTLTTTQTWAMSTAELDALLPAEPQMPKQVCHTLRAQLSYVNWRLPADIDQDPANSNPDGQRIQQALNTCGKGQAVKLVTDKNNNAFLAGPIQLPSGVTLWVDKQVRLFASRSPRDYDLGDGVCGNALPKIKNRCKPWIYAKNTHNSGIVGEGVIDGRGGAILTSGKLAFKATWWDLSMQSKAKPKLEQNNPRMMQIDDSSQFTLYKITIQNGAKFHFKSKNVDGLTAWGIKLLTPSLAYSKPGYQCPKDELPKPGKLDKPSTCFIPELVKNTDGFDPGTSKNVTLAYSYISTGDDNVAIKSGKATNRPATQNHLYAHNQFYYGHGMSIGSETDAGVDNIKVWNLTLDGMDSSHGVGIRIKSDGKRGGLINNVYYKNVCMRRAKDALVFTPYYSSTKTNKLPPKMTNIVLEDFYYSDYPNAKYNKPLVNFAGYHTVKNGQAITYPLDITLNNVVFESKAKIRDNKHFHHHHINYKIGEQGIVNFPLRKQDDISINRLPAKAAQPVDCNGRYQPFPSPDSPI
;
A
#
# COMPACT_ATOMS: atom_id res chain seq x y z
N MET A 1 63.14 -26.23 22.15
CA MET A 1 64.59 -25.92 22.15
C MET A 1 64.79 -24.83 21.10
N PHE A 2 65.19 -23.58 21.33
CA PHE A 2 65.88 -22.85 22.38
C PHE A 2 65.32 -21.41 22.38
N HIS A 3 64.92 -20.89 23.54
CA HIS A 3 65.58 -19.79 24.24
C HIS A 3 65.64 -18.42 23.52
N CYS A 4 64.78 -17.55 24.05
CA CYS A 4 64.83 -16.10 24.07
C CYS A 4 66.22 -15.55 24.48
N ARG A 5 66.66 -14.45 23.85
CA ARG A 5 67.52 -13.44 24.50
C ARG A 5 66.97 -12.03 24.22
N ARG A 6 66.70 -11.34 25.33
CA ARG A 6 66.29 -9.94 25.47
C ARG A 6 67.46 -8.98 25.20
N PHE A 7 67.15 -7.76 24.74
CA PHE A 7 67.47 -6.45 25.36
C PHE A 7 66.72 -5.37 24.53
N PHE A 8 65.60 -4.80 25.02
CA PHE A 8 65.43 -3.42 25.56
C PHE A 8 66.04 -2.32 24.64
N LEU A 9 65.39 -1.23 24.21
CA LEU A 9 64.30 -0.42 24.77
C LEU A 9 63.93 0.66 23.71
N LEU A 10 62.65 0.85 23.36
CA LEU A 10 62.04 2.15 23.01
C LEU A 10 60.58 1.90 22.57
N GLY A 11 59.66 2.39 23.38
CA GLY A 11 58.23 2.18 23.20
C GLY A 11 57.70 2.91 21.97
N LEU A 12 57.19 2.13 21.01
CA LEU A 12 56.05 2.56 20.22
C LEU A 12 54.82 1.88 20.82
N SER A 13 53.99 2.70 21.47
CA SER A 13 52.61 2.32 21.76
C SER A 13 51.93 2.05 20.42
N LEU A 14 51.67 0.77 20.14
CA LEU A 14 50.85 0.35 19.01
C LEU A 14 49.43 0.84 19.32
N ILE A 15 49.08 2.04 18.85
CA ILE A 15 47.71 2.53 18.86
C ILE A 15 46.94 1.59 17.95
N CYS A 16 46.27 0.63 18.57
CA CYS A 16 45.24 -0.18 17.94
C CYS A 16 44.13 0.80 17.57
N THR A 17 44.17 1.31 16.34
CA THR A 17 43.08 2.10 15.78
C THR A 17 41.84 1.21 15.80
N LEU A 18 40.97 1.50 16.77
CA LEU A 18 39.60 1.01 16.82
C LEU A 18 39.03 1.10 15.41
N THR A 19 38.70 -0.05 14.83
CA THR A 19 37.92 -0.10 13.59
C THR A 19 36.62 0.64 13.86
N THR A 20 36.50 1.81 13.25
CA THR A 20 35.30 2.64 13.26
C THR A 20 34.09 1.76 12.98
N THR A 21 33.16 1.70 13.92
CA THR A 21 31.84 1.11 13.71
C THR A 21 31.24 1.80 12.50
N GLN A 22 31.15 1.07 11.38
CA GLN A 22 30.52 1.58 10.17
C GLN A 22 29.07 1.92 10.52
N THR A 23 28.75 3.21 10.56
CA THR A 23 27.42 3.71 10.89
C THR A 23 26.48 3.31 9.75
N TRP A 24 25.54 2.41 10.04
CA TRP A 24 24.52 1.93 9.09
C TRP A 24 23.44 2.99 8.76
N ALA A 25 23.51 4.17 9.38
CA ALA A 25 22.53 5.23 9.23
C ALA A 25 22.79 6.00 7.93
N MET A 26 21.91 5.86 6.95
CA MET A 26 21.92 6.73 5.76
C MET A 26 21.38 8.11 6.16
N SER A 27 22.08 9.18 5.79
CA SER A 27 21.58 10.54 5.88
C SER A 27 20.34 10.74 4.99
N THR A 28 19.55 11.78 5.27
CA THR A 28 18.40 12.13 4.42
C THR A 28 18.84 12.45 2.99
N ALA A 29 19.96 13.15 2.82
CA ALA A 29 20.53 13.47 1.50
C ALA A 29 20.92 12.22 0.71
N GLU A 30 21.49 11.20 1.37
CA GLU A 30 21.81 9.92 0.71
C GLU A 30 20.55 9.14 0.31
N LEU A 31 19.45 9.24 1.06
CA LEU A 31 18.17 8.63 0.69
C LEU A 31 17.48 9.40 -0.44
N ASP A 32 17.54 10.73 -0.42
CA ASP A 32 17.08 11.61 -1.51
C ASP A 32 17.80 11.29 -2.82
N ALA A 33 19.12 11.08 -2.76
CA ALA A 33 19.92 10.73 -3.93
C ALA A 33 19.55 9.37 -4.57
N LEU A 34 18.77 8.52 -3.88
CA LEU A 34 18.25 7.27 -4.46
C LEU A 34 16.98 7.48 -5.30
N LEU A 35 16.31 8.62 -5.17
CA LEU A 35 15.10 8.89 -5.94
C LEU A 35 15.43 9.00 -7.44
N PRO A 36 14.62 8.39 -8.32
CA PRO A 36 14.71 8.71 -9.74
C PRO A 36 14.33 10.17 -9.97
N ALA A 37 14.68 10.71 -11.14
CA ALA A 37 14.19 12.01 -11.55
C ALA A 37 12.66 12.06 -11.53
N GLU A 38 12.08 13.20 -11.14
CA GLU A 38 10.65 13.42 -11.23
C GLU A 38 10.18 13.16 -12.68
N PRO A 39 9.16 12.31 -12.89
CA PRO A 39 8.62 12.07 -14.22
C PRO A 39 8.17 13.36 -14.91
N GLN A 40 8.21 13.37 -16.24
CA GLN A 40 7.74 14.49 -17.05
C GLN A 40 6.47 14.11 -17.79
N MET A 41 5.60 15.09 -18.04
CA MET A 41 4.46 14.87 -18.93
C MET A 41 4.95 14.51 -20.34
N PRO A 42 4.24 13.62 -21.08
CA PRO A 42 4.59 13.28 -22.45
C PRO A 42 4.64 14.51 -23.36
N LYS A 43 5.70 14.63 -24.17
CA LYS A 43 5.87 15.75 -25.11
C LYS A 43 5.05 15.62 -26.38
N GLN A 44 4.74 14.39 -26.78
CA GLN A 44 4.00 14.09 -28.01
C GLN A 44 2.64 13.50 -27.68
N VAL A 45 1.59 14.14 -28.19
CA VAL A 45 0.21 13.66 -28.10
C VAL A 45 -0.20 13.14 -29.47
N CYS A 46 -0.44 11.83 -29.60
CA CYS A 46 -0.86 11.21 -30.85
C CYS A 46 -2.36 11.43 -31.12
N HIS A 47 -3.17 11.45 -30.07
CA HIS A 47 -4.61 11.68 -30.13
C HIS A 47 -5.07 12.57 -28.98
N THR A 48 -5.90 13.55 -29.29
CA THR A 48 -6.65 14.33 -28.30
C THR A 48 -8.12 13.93 -28.39
N LEU A 49 -8.63 13.24 -27.38
CA LEU A 49 -10.04 12.85 -27.30
C LEU A 49 -10.79 13.88 -26.47
N ARG A 50 -11.84 14.44 -27.04
CA ARG A 50 -12.73 15.43 -26.40
C ARG A 50 -13.85 14.72 -25.63
N ALA A 51 -14.14 15.18 -24.41
CA ALA A 51 -15.21 14.64 -23.58
C ALA A 51 -16.57 14.77 -24.27
N GLN A 52 -17.40 13.72 -24.20
CA GLN A 52 -18.76 13.73 -24.75
C GLN A 52 -19.82 13.71 -23.64
N LEU A 53 -19.39 13.47 -22.40
CA LEU A 53 -20.23 13.41 -21.22
C LEU A 53 -19.88 14.56 -20.28
N SER A 54 -20.83 14.95 -19.45
CA SER A 54 -20.62 15.84 -18.31
C SER A 54 -20.96 15.10 -17.02
N TYR A 55 -20.34 15.50 -15.91
CA TYR A 55 -20.69 15.03 -14.58
C TYR A 55 -21.04 16.21 -13.67
N VAL A 56 -21.95 15.98 -12.72
CA VAL A 56 -22.35 16.94 -11.70
C VAL A 56 -22.20 16.27 -10.34
N ASN A 57 -21.61 16.96 -9.36
CA ASN A 57 -21.36 16.41 -8.01
C ASN A 57 -20.69 15.02 -8.05
N TRP A 58 -19.68 14.89 -8.92
CA TRP A 58 -18.90 13.66 -9.14
C TRP A 58 -19.70 12.46 -9.65
N ARG A 59 -20.89 12.67 -10.23
CA ARG A 59 -21.74 11.61 -10.79
C ARG A 59 -22.13 11.93 -12.23
N LEU A 60 -22.18 10.88 -13.05
CA LEU A 60 -22.79 10.94 -14.37
C LEU A 60 -24.32 11.07 -14.25
N PRO A 61 -25.00 11.73 -15.21
CA PRO A 61 -26.46 11.74 -15.32
C PRO A 61 -27.05 10.32 -15.32
N ALA A 62 -28.16 10.14 -14.61
CA ALA A 62 -28.74 8.82 -14.37
C ALA A 62 -29.27 8.14 -15.65
N ASP A 63 -29.83 8.92 -16.56
CA ASP A 63 -30.29 8.50 -17.89
C ASP A 63 -29.18 7.91 -18.75
N ILE A 64 -27.97 8.43 -18.65
CA ILE A 64 -26.78 7.89 -19.34
C ILE A 64 -26.26 6.65 -18.62
N ASP A 65 -26.19 6.72 -17.29
CA ASP A 65 -25.38 5.82 -16.49
C ASP A 65 -26.13 4.55 -16.04
N GLN A 66 -27.46 4.57 -15.96
CA GLN A 66 -28.25 3.41 -15.49
C GLN A 66 -28.42 2.32 -16.54
N ASP A 67 -28.36 2.66 -17.82
CA ASP A 67 -28.56 1.69 -18.90
C ASP A 67 -27.30 0.81 -19.09
N PRO A 68 -27.36 -0.51 -18.80
CA PRO A 68 -26.24 -1.41 -19.02
C PRO A 68 -25.88 -1.61 -20.50
N ALA A 69 -26.72 -1.19 -21.46
CA ALA A 69 -26.37 -1.18 -22.87
C ALA A 69 -25.42 -0.02 -23.24
N ASN A 70 -25.38 1.04 -22.42
CA ASN A 70 -24.55 2.22 -22.60
C ASN A 70 -23.46 2.35 -21.51
N SER A 71 -22.96 1.24 -20.98
CA SER A 71 -21.99 1.25 -19.88
C SER A 71 -20.54 1.51 -20.32
N ASN A 72 -20.29 1.62 -21.63
CA ASN A 72 -18.95 1.76 -22.21
C ASN A 72 -18.91 2.65 -23.49
N PRO A 73 -19.52 3.85 -23.51
CA PRO A 73 -19.61 4.67 -24.71
C PRO A 73 -18.25 5.14 -25.23
N ASP A 74 -17.26 5.33 -24.35
CA ASP A 74 -15.93 5.81 -24.73
C ASP A 74 -14.89 4.71 -24.96
N GLY A 75 -15.18 3.46 -24.56
CA GLY A 75 -14.19 2.39 -24.55
C GLY A 75 -13.59 2.12 -25.92
N GLN A 76 -14.42 2.01 -26.96
CA GLN A 76 -13.93 1.73 -28.31
C GLN A 76 -13.02 2.86 -28.82
N ARG A 77 -13.43 4.14 -28.66
CA ARG A 77 -12.65 5.27 -29.17
C ARG A 77 -11.35 5.48 -28.39
N ILE A 78 -11.36 5.26 -27.07
CA ILE A 78 -10.14 5.30 -26.24
C ILE A 78 -9.20 4.17 -26.65
N GLN A 79 -9.71 2.94 -26.78
CA GLN A 79 -8.89 1.79 -27.14
C GLN A 79 -8.30 1.93 -28.55
N GLN A 80 -9.09 2.41 -29.52
CA GLN A 80 -8.60 2.66 -30.87
C GLN A 80 -7.46 3.68 -30.87
N ALA A 81 -7.64 4.82 -30.20
CA ALA A 81 -6.60 5.84 -30.08
C ALA A 81 -5.33 5.32 -29.42
N LEU A 82 -5.46 4.49 -28.38
CA LEU A 82 -4.30 3.86 -27.72
C LEU A 82 -3.56 2.92 -28.67
N ASN A 83 -4.30 2.09 -29.42
CA ASN A 83 -3.73 1.11 -30.35
C ASN A 83 -3.01 1.75 -31.55
N THR A 84 -3.43 2.95 -31.98
CA THR A 84 -2.84 3.68 -33.10
C THR A 84 -1.73 4.64 -32.68
N CYS A 85 -1.49 4.80 -31.37
CA CYS A 85 -0.46 5.67 -30.84
C CYS A 85 0.95 5.05 -30.98
N GLY A 86 1.93 5.86 -31.38
CA GLY A 86 3.33 5.43 -31.43
C GLY A 86 3.98 5.34 -30.05
N LYS A 87 5.11 4.62 -29.97
CA LYS A 87 5.92 4.55 -28.74
C LYS A 87 6.40 5.94 -28.33
N GLY A 88 6.37 6.25 -27.04
CA GLY A 88 6.74 7.56 -26.47
C GLY A 88 5.66 8.63 -26.60
N GLN A 89 4.49 8.30 -27.17
CA GLN A 89 3.38 9.23 -27.36
C GLN A 89 2.24 8.96 -26.38
N ALA A 90 1.34 9.94 -26.26
CA ALA A 90 0.19 9.87 -25.36
C ALA A 90 -1.15 10.08 -26.06
N VAL A 91 -2.17 9.35 -25.58
CA VAL A 91 -3.57 9.67 -25.82
C VAL A 91 -4.03 10.59 -24.70
N LYS A 92 -4.43 11.82 -25.04
CA LYS A 92 -4.83 12.84 -24.07
C LYS A 92 -6.36 13.01 -24.07
N LEU A 93 -6.98 12.82 -22.91
CA LEU A 93 -8.40 13.05 -22.66
C LEU A 93 -8.58 14.48 -22.16
N VAL A 94 -9.38 15.30 -22.85
CA VAL A 94 -9.59 16.73 -22.54
C VAL A 94 -11.07 17.07 -22.41
N THR A 95 -11.37 18.20 -21.76
CA THR A 95 -12.72 18.78 -21.73
C THR A 95 -13.16 19.26 -23.12
N ASP A 96 -14.47 19.38 -23.33
CA ASP A 96 -15.04 20.00 -24.52
C ASP A 96 -16.31 20.77 -24.17
N LYS A 97 -16.29 22.10 -24.31
CA LYS A 97 -17.35 22.98 -23.82
C LYS A 97 -17.67 22.67 -22.34
N ASN A 98 -18.89 22.22 -22.05
CA ASN A 98 -19.35 21.85 -20.72
C ASN A 98 -19.12 20.35 -20.40
N ASN A 99 -18.62 19.57 -21.35
CA ASN A 99 -18.31 18.16 -21.15
C ASN A 99 -16.92 17.99 -20.54
N ASN A 100 -16.84 17.13 -19.55
CA ASN A 100 -15.65 16.90 -18.73
C ASN A 100 -15.53 15.44 -18.26
N ALA A 101 -16.33 14.53 -18.82
CA ALA A 101 -16.35 13.12 -18.47
C ALA A 101 -16.13 12.19 -19.66
N PHE A 102 -15.55 11.04 -19.33
CA PHE A 102 -15.47 9.83 -20.14
C PHE A 102 -15.99 8.65 -19.32
N LEU A 103 -16.66 7.68 -19.94
CA LEU A 103 -17.11 6.43 -19.34
C LEU A 103 -16.61 5.24 -20.16
N ALA A 104 -15.79 4.40 -19.54
CA ALA A 104 -15.22 3.23 -20.20
C ALA A 104 -15.25 1.98 -19.31
N GLY A 105 -15.51 0.83 -19.93
CA GLY A 105 -15.18 -0.49 -19.43
C GLY A 105 -13.68 -0.79 -19.58
N PRO A 106 -13.25 -2.06 -19.63
CA PRO A 106 -11.84 -2.42 -19.68
C PRO A 106 -11.04 -1.76 -20.81
N ILE A 107 -9.86 -1.22 -20.46
CA ILE A 107 -8.88 -0.59 -21.35
C ILE A 107 -7.57 -1.38 -21.26
N GLN A 108 -7.02 -1.75 -22.43
CA GLN A 108 -5.69 -2.34 -22.56
C GLN A 108 -4.69 -1.23 -22.93
N LEU A 109 -3.68 -1.02 -22.11
CA LEU A 109 -2.62 -0.06 -22.39
C LEU A 109 -1.50 -0.73 -23.21
N PRO A 110 -1.18 -0.25 -24.43
CA PRO A 110 -0.09 -0.79 -25.24
C PRO A 110 1.30 -0.43 -24.70
N SER A 111 2.31 -1.19 -25.12
CA SER A 111 3.71 -0.94 -24.80
C SER A 111 4.19 0.39 -25.40
N GLY A 112 4.80 1.24 -24.59
CA GLY A 112 5.33 2.54 -25.01
C GLY A 112 4.30 3.67 -25.08
N VAL A 113 3.03 3.41 -24.74
CA VAL A 113 1.95 4.39 -24.87
C VAL A 113 1.51 4.88 -23.49
N THR A 114 1.21 6.18 -23.39
CA THR A 114 0.71 6.80 -22.16
C THR A 114 -0.75 7.22 -22.30
N LEU A 115 -1.58 6.93 -21.30
CA LEU A 115 -2.91 7.52 -21.14
C LEU A 115 -2.78 8.80 -20.31
N TRP A 116 -3.15 9.95 -20.86
CA TRP A 116 -3.14 11.23 -20.16
C TRP A 116 -4.57 11.69 -19.89
N VAL A 117 -4.97 11.75 -18.62
CA VAL A 117 -6.26 12.34 -18.20
C VAL A 117 -6.01 13.79 -17.77
N ASP A 118 -6.47 14.75 -18.57
CA ASP A 118 -6.15 16.17 -18.35
C ASP A 118 -6.87 16.76 -17.14
N LYS A 119 -6.41 17.94 -16.70
CA LYS A 119 -7.04 18.69 -15.61
C LYS A 119 -8.54 18.88 -15.88
N GLN A 120 -9.35 18.79 -14.82
CA GLN A 120 -10.81 18.87 -14.85
C GLN A 120 -11.53 17.72 -15.57
N VAL A 121 -10.81 16.78 -16.18
CA VAL A 121 -11.39 15.58 -16.80
C VAL A 121 -11.53 14.47 -15.77
N ARG A 122 -12.67 13.78 -15.80
CA ARG A 122 -12.88 12.55 -15.04
C ARG A 122 -13.16 11.37 -15.98
N LEU A 123 -12.36 10.33 -15.86
CA LEU A 123 -12.60 9.04 -16.51
C LEU A 123 -13.27 8.11 -15.49
N PHE A 124 -14.49 7.71 -15.80
CA PHE A 124 -15.32 6.82 -14.99
C PHE A 124 -15.22 5.37 -15.48
N ALA A 125 -15.12 4.45 -14.53
CA ALA A 125 -15.27 3.03 -14.79
C ALA A 125 -16.74 2.65 -15.04
N SER A 126 -16.97 1.70 -15.93
CA SER A 126 -18.27 1.04 -16.06
C SER A 126 -18.73 0.43 -14.73
N ARG A 127 -20.04 0.54 -14.45
CA ARG A 127 -20.71 -0.14 -13.32
C ARG A 127 -21.30 -1.50 -13.67
N SER A 128 -21.18 -1.93 -14.93
CA SER A 128 -21.76 -3.16 -15.45
C SER A 128 -20.79 -4.33 -15.25
N PRO A 129 -21.09 -5.33 -14.40
CA PRO A 129 -20.25 -6.52 -14.31
C PRO A 129 -20.00 -7.25 -15.62
N ARG A 130 -20.96 -7.18 -16.57
CA ARG A 130 -20.81 -7.78 -17.91
C ARG A 130 -19.58 -7.28 -18.66
N ASP A 131 -19.19 -6.02 -18.49
CA ASP A 131 -18.04 -5.44 -19.21
C ASP A 131 -16.70 -6.06 -18.76
N TYR A 132 -16.66 -6.51 -17.50
CA TYR A 132 -15.47 -7.09 -16.88
C TYR A 132 -15.50 -8.63 -16.87
N ASP A 133 -16.60 -9.25 -17.29
CA ASP A 133 -16.76 -10.70 -17.17
C ASP A 133 -15.80 -11.47 -18.11
N LEU A 134 -15.41 -12.67 -17.70
CA LEU A 134 -14.54 -13.57 -18.45
C LEU A 134 -15.32 -14.55 -19.33
N GLY A 135 -16.64 -14.41 -19.42
CA GLY A 135 -17.56 -15.31 -20.13
C GLY A 135 -18.15 -16.41 -19.24
N ASP A 136 -17.92 -16.36 -17.92
CA ASP A 136 -18.38 -17.37 -16.95
C ASP A 136 -19.51 -16.86 -16.04
N GLY A 137 -19.89 -15.58 -16.15
CA GLY A 137 -20.96 -14.97 -15.38
C GLY A 137 -20.65 -14.81 -13.88
N VAL A 138 -19.38 -14.90 -13.50
CA VAL A 138 -18.94 -14.80 -12.10
C VAL A 138 -18.68 -13.36 -11.68
N CYS A 139 -18.29 -12.47 -12.60
CA CYS A 139 -17.99 -11.10 -12.22
C CYS A 139 -19.21 -10.40 -11.62
N GLY A 140 -19.00 -9.59 -10.57
CA GLY A 140 -20.12 -8.97 -9.83
C GLY A 140 -20.82 -9.90 -8.85
N ASN A 141 -20.16 -10.95 -8.37
CA ASN A 141 -20.69 -11.86 -7.34
C ASN A 141 -19.68 -12.11 -6.20
N ALA A 142 -20.19 -12.52 -5.03
CA ALA A 142 -19.41 -13.09 -3.94
C ALA A 142 -19.70 -14.60 -3.82
N LEU A 143 -18.75 -15.45 -4.23
CA LEU A 143 -18.97 -16.89 -4.39
C LEU A 143 -17.99 -17.74 -3.57
N PRO A 144 -18.39 -18.96 -3.14
CA PRO A 144 -17.51 -19.82 -2.36
C PRO A 144 -16.26 -20.25 -3.13
N LYS A 145 -15.06 -19.94 -2.61
CA LYS A 145 -13.76 -20.35 -3.18
C LYS A 145 -13.46 -19.93 -4.64
N ILE A 146 -14.30 -19.10 -5.26
CA ILE A 146 -14.10 -18.60 -6.63
C ILE A 146 -13.67 -17.13 -6.56
N LYS A 147 -12.46 -16.84 -7.05
CA LYS A 147 -11.84 -15.51 -6.92
C LYS A 147 -11.20 -15.03 -8.22
N ASN A 148 -11.07 -13.71 -8.33
CA ASN A 148 -10.38 -13.01 -9.43
C ASN A 148 -10.96 -13.35 -10.81
N ARG A 149 -12.29 -13.44 -10.92
CA ARG A 149 -13.00 -13.72 -12.17
C ARG A 149 -13.58 -12.46 -12.84
N CYS A 150 -12.84 -11.35 -12.76
CA CYS A 150 -13.13 -10.12 -13.50
C CYS A 150 -11.85 -9.66 -14.19
N LYS A 151 -11.98 -9.14 -15.41
CA LYS A 151 -10.95 -8.33 -16.07
C LYS A 151 -10.63 -7.12 -15.20
N PRO A 152 -9.36 -6.70 -15.08
CA PRO A 152 -9.02 -5.39 -14.56
C PRO A 152 -9.65 -4.31 -15.43
N TRP A 153 -9.87 -3.11 -14.86
CA TRP A 153 -10.35 -1.98 -15.65
C TRP A 153 -9.25 -1.46 -16.58
N ILE A 154 -8.12 -0.99 -16.05
CA ILE A 154 -6.96 -0.61 -16.87
C ILE A 154 -5.90 -1.70 -16.73
N TYR A 155 -5.58 -2.37 -17.85
CA TYR A 155 -4.65 -3.50 -17.87
C TYR A 155 -3.45 -3.19 -18.78
N ALA A 156 -2.25 -3.39 -18.25
CA ALA A 156 -1.02 -3.41 -19.03
C ALA A 156 -0.31 -4.74 -18.79
N LYS A 157 0.05 -5.44 -19.87
CA LYS A 157 0.75 -6.71 -19.80
C LYS A 157 1.85 -6.75 -20.83
N ASN A 158 3.04 -7.22 -20.47
CA ASN A 158 4.19 -7.30 -21.38
C ASN A 158 4.51 -5.93 -22.01
N THR A 159 4.35 -4.86 -21.23
CA THR A 159 4.58 -3.48 -21.68
C THR A 159 5.95 -2.98 -21.24
N HIS A 160 6.52 -2.08 -22.02
CA HIS A 160 7.75 -1.36 -21.70
C HIS A 160 7.50 0.13 -21.91
N ASN A 161 7.83 0.97 -20.92
CA ASN A 161 7.71 2.42 -21.02
C ASN A 161 6.27 2.93 -21.28
N SER A 162 5.29 2.33 -20.62
CA SER A 162 3.89 2.77 -20.65
C SER A 162 3.55 3.57 -19.38
N GLY A 163 2.47 4.36 -19.41
CA GLY A 163 2.09 5.11 -18.22
C GLY A 163 0.68 5.65 -18.20
N ILE A 164 0.29 6.17 -17.04
CA ILE A 164 -0.94 6.94 -16.84
C ILE A 164 -0.56 8.22 -16.12
N VAL A 165 -0.92 9.36 -16.71
CA VAL A 165 -0.47 10.67 -16.24
C VAL A 165 -1.59 11.71 -16.30
N GLY A 166 -1.33 12.87 -15.72
CA GLY A 166 -2.16 14.06 -15.86
C GLY A 166 -2.90 14.40 -14.58
N GLU A 167 -3.41 15.62 -14.48
CA GLU A 167 -4.01 16.18 -13.26
C GLU A 167 -5.53 15.92 -13.16
N GLY A 168 -6.05 15.01 -13.99
CA GLY A 168 -7.44 14.58 -13.94
C GLY A 168 -7.73 13.54 -12.86
N VAL A 169 -8.91 12.93 -12.97
CA VAL A 169 -9.37 11.90 -12.03
C VAL A 169 -9.72 10.62 -12.79
N ILE A 170 -9.25 9.48 -12.30
CA ILE A 170 -9.77 8.15 -12.65
C ILE A 170 -10.60 7.62 -11.47
N ASP A 171 -11.86 7.26 -11.75
CA ASP A 171 -12.85 6.88 -10.74
C ASP A 171 -13.36 5.46 -10.99
N GLY A 172 -13.00 4.52 -10.11
CA GLY A 172 -13.34 3.10 -10.19
C GLY A 172 -14.76 2.76 -9.75
N ARG A 173 -15.50 3.74 -9.20
CA ARG A 173 -16.92 3.63 -8.84
C ARG A 173 -17.31 2.42 -7.98
N GLY A 174 -16.44 2.00 -7.06
CA GLY A 174 -16.66 0.82 -6.21
C GLY A 174 -17.93 0.86 -5.36
N GLY A 175 -18.33 2.05 -4.90
CA GLY A 175 -19.57 2.27 -4.15
C GLY A 175 -20.81 2.51 -5.02
N ALA A 176 -20.70 2.41 -6.34
CA ALA A 176 -21.84 2.62 -7.21
C ALA A 176 -22.65 1.31 -7.38
N ILE A 177 -23.96 1.47 -7.52
CA ILE A 177 -24.90 0.36 -7.74
C ILE A 177 -24.58 -0.29 -9.09
N LEU A 178 -24.48 -1.63 -9.09
CA LEU A 178 -24.23 -2.44 -10.27
C LEU A 178 -25.42 -2.35 -11.25
N THR A 179 -25.16 -2.28 -12.55
CA THR A 179 -26.22 -2.14 -13.57
C THR A 179 -26.51 -3.42 -14.35
N SER A 180 -25.71 -4.48 -14.18
CA SER A 180 -25.88 -5.76 -14.88
C SER A 180 -25.48 -6.96 -14.02
N GLY A 181 -25.61 -8.18 -14.59
CA GLY A 181 -25.36 -9.42 -13.87
C GLY A 181 -26.48 -9.82 -12.89
N LYS A 182 -26.24 -10.85 -12.08
CA LYS A 182 -27.25 -11.40 -11.15
C LYS A 182 -27.65 -10.46 -10.02
N LEU A 183 -26.77 -9.52 -9.68
CA LEU A 183 -26.95 -8.52 -8.62
C LEU A 183 -27.18 -7.10 -9.15
N ALA A 184 -27.58 -6.97 -10.42
CA ALA A 184 -28.00 -5.70 -11.01
C ALA A 184 -29.03 -5.00 -10.10
N PHE A 185 -28.76 -3.74 -9.77
CA PHE A 185 -29.56 -2.86 -8.93
C PHE A 185 -29.80 -3.33 -7.49
N LYS A 186 -29.09 -4.38 -7.04
CA LYS A 186 -29.25 -5.00 -5.72
C LYS A 186 -28.02 -4.85 -4.81
N ALA A 187 -26.87 -4.52 -5.39
CA ALA A 187 -25.61 -4.39 -4.66
C ALA A 187 -24.69 -3.38 -5.33
N THR A 188 -23.66 -2.96 -4.58
CA THR A 188 -22.46 -2.27 -5.06
C THR A 188 -21.26 -3.22 -5.07
N TRP A 189 -20.14 -2.83 -5.68
CA TRP A 189 -18.91 -3.65 -5.57
C TRP A 189 -18.46 -3.81 -4.12
N TRP A 190 -18.58 -2.75 -3.31
CA TRP A 190 -18.17 -2.78 -1.90
C TRP A 190 -19.10 -3.65 -1.03
N ASP A 191 -20.38 -3.77 -1.35
CA ASP A 191 -21.28 -4.74 -0.69
C ASP A 191 -20.76 -6.17 -0.83
N LEU A 192 -20.25 -6.53 -2.01
CA LEU A 192 -19.66 -7.86 -2.28
C LEU A 192 -18.42 -8.09 -1.42
N SER A 193 -17.57 -7.07 -1.26
CA SER A 193 -16.39 -7.15 -0.40
C SER A 193 -16.77 -7.44 1.07
N MET A 194 -17.87 -6.86 1.54
CA MET A 194 -18.37 -7.05 2.90
C MET A 194 -19.03 -8.42 3.09
N GLN A 195 -19.62 -9.01 2.04
CA GLN A 195 -20.05 -10.42 2.10
C GLN A 195 -18.87 -11.35 2.34
N SER A 196 -17.76 -11.14 1.64
CA SER A 196 -16.54 -11.95 1.81
C SER A 196 -15.91 -11.80 3.18
N LYS A 197 -15.94 -10.61 3.78
CA LYS A 197 -15.45 -10.42 5.15
C LYS A 197 -16.37 -11.04 6.20
N ALA A 198 -17.68 -10.94 6.03
CA ALA A 198 -18.65 -11.51 6.97
C ALA A 198 -18.73 -13.04 6.90
N LYS A 199 -18.55 -13.61 5.71
CA LYS A 199 -18.62 -15.04 5.44
C LYS A 199 -17.29 -15.48 4.81
N PRO A 200 -16.27 -15.87 5.61
CA PRO A 200 -14.91 -16.13 5.13
C PRO A 200 -14.75 -17.22 4.05
N LYS A 201 -15.81 -17.98 3.74
CA LYS A 201 -15.84 -18.94 2.63
C LYS A 201 -16.12 -18.27 1.28
N LEU A 202 -16.70 -17.06 1.27
CA LEU A 202 -17.04 -16.30 0.07
C LEU A 202 -15.87 -15.41 -0.36
N GLU A 203 -15.65 -15.36 -1.66
CA GLU A 203 -14.63 -14.54 -2.31
C GLU A 203 -15.32 -13.57 -3.28
N GLN A 204 -14.98 -12.29 -3.18
CA GLN A 204 -15.57 -11.25 -4.01
C GLN A 204 -14.89 -11.21 -5.38
N ASN A 205 -15.72 -11.14 -6.42
CA ASN A 205 -15.28 -11.00 -7.80
C ASN A 205 -15.60 -9.58 -8.26
N ASN A 206 -14.75 -8.67 -7.82
CA ASN A 206 -14.73 -7.27 -8.23
C ASN A 206 -13.54 -7.05 -9.18
N PRO A 207 -13.66 -6.17 -10.19
CA PRO A 207 -12.52 -5.79 -11.01
C PRO A 207 -11.47 -5.05 -10.16
N ARG A 208 -10.20 -5.31 -10.44
CA ARG A 208 -9.11 -4.43 -9.98
C ARG A 208 -9.13 -3.17 -10.85
N MET A 209 -8.76 -2.03 -10.28
CA MET A 209 -8.82 -0.77 -11.02
C MET A 209 -7.68 -0.67 -12.03
N MET A 210 -6.43 -0.81 -11.59
CA MET A 210 -5.25 -0.90 -12.46
C MET A 210 -4.46 -2.17 -12.16
N GLN A 211 -4.12 -2.92 -13.21
CA GLN A 211 -3.24 -4.08 -13.08
C GLN A 211 -2.13 -4.06 -14.13
N ILE A 212 -0.89 -4.10 -13.65
CA ILE A 212 0.31 -4.07 -14.49
C ILE A 212 1.09 -5.37 -14.28
N ASP A 213 1.10 -6.23 -15.30
CA ASP A 213 1.73 -7.54 -15.22
C ASP A 213 2.93 -7.64 -16.16
N ASP A 214 4.00 -8.28 -15.71
CA ASP A 214 5.10 -8.75 -16.56
C ASP A 214 5.66 -7.62 -17.46
N SER A 215 5.88 -6.43 -16.89
CA SER A 215 6.15 -5.17 -17.61
C SER A 215 7.39 -4.46 -17.07
N SER A 216 7.82 -3.37 -17.70
CA SER A 216 8.96 -2.56 -17.24
C SER A 216 8.79 -1.08 -17.53
N GLN A 217 9.45 -0.24 -16.72
CA GLN A 217 9.44 1.22 -16.83
C GLN A 217 8.01 1.80 -16.88
N PHE A 218 7.16 1.42 -15.92
CA PHE A 218 5.78 1.93 -15.85
C PHE A 218 5.70 3.21 -15.01
N THR A 219 4.99 4.22 -15.51
CA THR A 219 4.84 5.52 -14.81
C THR A 219 3.40 5.82 -14.43
N LEU A 220 3.18 6.19 -13.17
CA LEU A 220 2.00 6.93 -12.68
C LEU A 220 2.44 8.32 -12.24
N TYR A 221 1.88 9.38 -12.82
CA TYR A 221 2.35 10.73 -12.52
C TYR A 221 1.22 11.77 -12.45
N LYS A 222 1.15 12.50 -11.33
CA LYS A 222 0.21 13.62 -11.10
C LYS A 222 -1.28 13.30 -11.18
N ILE A 223 -1.65 12.02 -11.18
CA ILE A 223 -3.03 11.55 -11.36
C ILE A 223 -3.76 11.33 -10.04
N THR A 224 -5.05 11.68 -10.03
CA THR A 224 -5.97 11.37 -8.93
C THR A 224 -6.71 10.07 -9.18
N ILE A 225 -6.72 9.17 -8.20
CA ILE A 225 -7.25 7.81 -8.24
C ILE A 225 -8.32 7.68 -7.16
N GLN A 226 -9.54 7.30 -7.55
CA GLN A 226 -10.67 7.25 -6.63
C GLN A 226 -11.48 5.96 -6.75
N ASN A 227 -12.07 5.57 -5.62
CA ASN A 227 -13.12 4.56 -5.50
C ASN A 227 -12.85 3.22 -6.19
N GLY A 228 -11.67 2.63 -6.01
CA GLY A 228 -11.40 1.28 -6.53
C GLY A 228 -12.47 0.27 -6.09
N ALA A 229 -13.05 -0.48 -7.03
CA ALA A 229 -13.95 -1.61 -6.73
C ALA A 229 -13.23 -2.75 -5.97
N LYS A 230 -11.90 -2.82 -6.14
CA LYS A 230 -10.95 -3.65 -5.41
C LYS A 230 -9.65 -2.86 -5.25
N PHE A 231 -8.48 -3.51 -5.27
CA PHE A 231 -7.17 -2.85 -5.25
C PHE A 231 -7.09 -1.79 -6.35
N HIS A 232 -6.55 -0.62 -6.00
CA HIS A 232 -6.45 0.51 -6.93
C HIS A 232 -5.33 0.27 -7.93
N PHE A 233 -4.11 0.06 -7.43
CA PHE A 233 -2.98 -0.27 -8.27
C PHE A 233 -2.38 -1.59 -7.81
N LYS A 234 -2.31 -2.55 -8.72
CA LYS A 234 -1.62 -3.82 -8.50
C LYS A 234 -0.58 -4.01 -9.58
N SER A 235 0.66 -4.32 -9.20
CA SER A 235 1.64 -4.84 -10.13
C SER A 235 2.06 -6.27 -9.82
N LYS A 236 2.57 -6.95 -10.83
CA LYS A 236 3.08 -8.31 -10.73
C LYS A 236 4.24 -8.48 -11.68
N ASN A 237 5.45 -8.76 -11.19
CA ASN A 237 6.62 -8.94 -12.05
C ASN A 237 6.92 -7.70 -12.91
N VAL A 238 7.04 -6.53 -12.26
CA VAL A 238 7.41 -5.28 -12.92
C VAL A 238 8.82 -4.87 -12.55
N ASP A 239 9.63 -4.44 -13.52
CA ASP A 239 10.97 -3.88 -13.33
C ASP A 239 11.03 -2.41 -13.74
N GLY A 240 11.14 -1.52 -12.76
CA GLY A 240 10.99 -0.08 -12.97
C GLY A 240 9.52 0.31 -12.93
N LEU A 241 9.07 0.76 -11.77
CA LEU A 241 7.73 1.30 -11.57
C LEU A 241 7.84 2.58 -10.75
N THR A 242 7.41 3.70 -11.30
CA THR A 242 7.45 5.00 -10.61
C THR A 242 6.03 5.54 -10.47
N ALA A 243 5.57 5.71 -9.24
CA ALA A 243 4.39 6.48 -8.91
C ALA A 243 4.83 7.77 -8.19
N TRP A 244 4.53 8.92 -8.78
CA TRP A 244 5.02 10.19 -8.28
C TRP A 244 3.92 11.23 -8.26
N GLY A 245 3.72 11.86 -7.10
CA GLY A 245 2.68 12.86 -6.93
C GLY A 245 1.31 12.30 -7.25
N ILE A 246 0.91 11.14 -6.73
CA ILE A 246 -0.46 10.64 -6.93
C ILE A 246 -1.35 10.98 -5.73
N LYS A 247 -2.64 11.20 -5.98
CA LYS A 247 -3.66 11.28 -4.94
C LYS A 247 -4.56 10.06 -5.02
N LEU A 248 -4.59 9.26 -3.96
CA LEU A 248 -5.45 8.09 -3.88
C LEU A 248 -6.43 8.27 -2.73
N LEU A 249 -7.72 8.29 -3.05
CA LEU A 249 -8.80 8.50 -2.09
C LEU A 249 -9.93 7.50 -2.27
N THR A 250 -10.13 6.64 -1.27
CA THR A 250 -11.25 5.71 -1.22
C THR A 250 -11.78 5.53 0.19
N PRO A 251 -13.09 5.69 0.41
CA PRO A 251 -14.10 6.26 -0.49
C PRO A 251 -13.91 7.79 -0.69
N SER A 252 -13.99 8.30 -1.93
CA SER A 252 -13.86 9.73 -2.23
C SER A 252 -15.17 10.50 -2.20
N LEU A 253 -16.28 9.85 -2.53
CA LEU A 253 -17.44 10.58 -3.06
C LEU A 253 -18.37 11.22 -2.00
N ALA A 254 -18.09 11.05 -0.69
CA ALA A 254 -18.71 11.83 0.38
C ALA A 254 -18.12 11.65 1.82
N TYR A 255 -17.16 10.74 2.07
CA TYR A 255 -17.11 10.08 3.38
C TYR A 255 -15.74 9.92 4.05
N SER A 256 -14.69 10.62 3.59
CA SER A 256 -13.35 10.56 4.21
C SER A 256 -13.11 11.66 5.27
N LYS A 257 -14.11 12.50 5.57
CA LYS A 257 -13.96 13.53 6.61
C LYS A 257 -13.90 12.88 7.99
N PRO A 258 -12.94 13.26 8.86
CA PRO A 258 -12.94 12.78 10.25
C PRO A 258 -14.28 13.12 10.93
N GLY A 259 -14.88 12.13 11.59
CA GLY A 259 -16.19 12.27 12.25
C GLY A 259 -17.40 12.11 11.32
N TYR A 260 -17.19 11.80 10.03
CA TYR A 260 -18.29 11.50 9.12
C TYR A 260 -19.09 10.27 9.56
N GLN A 261 -20.42 10.40 9.64
CA GLN A 261 -21.32 9.33 10.08
C GLN A 261 -22.37 9.04 9.01
N CYS A 262 -22.41 7.78 8.55
CA CYS A 262 -23.51 7.27 7.74
C CYS A 262 -24.69 6.84 8.62
N PRO A 263 -25.94 7.02 8.16
CA PRO A 263 -27.07 6.28 8.70
C PRO A 263 -26.77 4.77 8.68
N LYS A 264 -27.03 4.08 9.79
CA LYS A 264 -26.66 2.66 9.94
C LYS A 264 -27.28 1.76 8.88
N ASP A 265 -28.46 2.12 8.39
CA ASP A 265 -29.18 1.35 7.39
C ASP A 265 -28.69 1.59 5.96
N GLU A 266 -27.91 2.66 5.71
CA GLU A 266 -27.30 2.97 4.42
C GLU A 266 -25.90 2.37 4.24
N LEU A 267 -25.28 1.91 5.33
CA LEU A 267 -23.96 1.27 5.35
C LEU A 267 -23.98 -0.15 4.75
N PRO A 268 -22.83 -0.63 4.22
CA PRO A 268 -22.62 -2.04 3.93
C PRO A 268 -23.01 -2.93 5.10
N LYS A 269 -23.95 -3.85 4.85
CA LYS A 269 -24.42 -4.82 5.85
C LYS A 269 -23.62 -6.12 5.74
N PRO A 270 -22.72 -6.43 6.71
CA PRO A 270 -21.95 -7.66 6.67
C PRO A 270 -22.87 -8.89 6.59
N GLY A 271 -22.74 -9.68 5.52
CA GLY A 271 -23.47 -10.95 5.37
C GLY A 271 -24.92 -10.85 4.85
N LYS A 272 -25.41 -9.64 4.56
CA LYS A 272 -26.75 -9.38 3.98
C LYS A 272 -26.64 -8.60 2.66
N LEU A 273 -27.45 -8.96 1.67
CA LEU A 273 -27.56 -8.29 0.36
C LEU A 273 -29.05 -8.02 0.02
N ASP A 274 -29.80 -7.53 1.00
CA ASP A 274 -31.24 -7.23 0.91
C ASP A 274 -31.52 -5.91 0.18
N LYS A 275 -30.62 -4.93 0.30
CA LYS A 275 -30.65 -3.65 -0.43
C LYS A 275 -29.21 -3.19 -0.74
N PRO A 276 -28.98 -2.44 -1.83
CA PRO A 276 -27.67 -1.84 -2.08
C PRO A 276 -27.36 -0.77 -1.03
N SER A 277 -26.09 -0.67 -0.65
CA SER A 277 -25.63 0.39 0.25
C SER A 277 -25.45 1.71 -0.52
N THR A 278 -25.70 2.82 0.16
CA THR A 278 -25.65 4.19 -0.40
C THR A 278 -24.65 5.09 0.32
N CYS A 279 -24.15 4.64 1.47
CA CYS A 279 -23.21 5.38 2.29
C CYS A 279 -22.03 4.49 2.71
N PHE A 280 -20.81 5.02 2.68
CA PHE A 280 -19.60 4.21 2.87
C PHE A 280 -18.58 4.91 3.73
N ILE A 281 -18.24 4.33 4.87
CA ILE A 281 -17.07 4.77 5.65
C ILE A 281 -15.86 3.92 5.30
N PRO A 282 -14.62 4.45 5.41
CA PRO A 282 -13.41 3.68 5.12
C PRO A 282 -13.32 2.33 5.86
N GLU A 283 -13.90 2.21 7.07
CA GLU A 283 -14.00 0.98 7.85
C GLU A 283 -14.70 -0.17 7.12
N LEU A 284 -15.61 0.12 6.19
CA LEU A 284 -16.47 -0.87 5.53
C LEU A 284 -16.20 -1.02 4.04
N VAL A 285 -15.15 -0.37 3.51
CA VAL A 285 -14.74 -0.46 2.12
C VAL A 285 -13.51 -1.36 2.02
N LYS A 286 -13.71 -2.67 1.83
CA LYS A 286 -12.66 -3.69 2.02
C LYS A 286 -11.98 -4.11 0.73
N ASN A 287 -10.73 -4.61 0.86
CA ASN A 287 -9.91 -5.02 -0.28
C ASN A 287 -9.69 -3.93 -1.32
N THR A 288 -9.50 -2.72 -0.81
CA THR A 288 -9.24 -1.49 -1.56
C THR A 288 -7.81 -1.00 -1.35
N ASP A 289 -6.86 -1.93 -1.21
CA ASP A 289 -5.45 -1.61 -1.06
C ASP A 289 -5.01 -0.58 -2.14
N GLY A 290 -4.18 0.37 -1.73
CA GLY A 290 -3.80 1.54 -2.53
C GLY A 290 -2.79 1.17 -3.61
N PHE A 291 -1.54 0.97 -3.21
CA PHE A 291 -0.43 0.65 -4.10
C PHE A 291 0.21 -0.70 -3.73
N ASP A 292 -0.03 -1.71 -4.57
CA ASP A 292 0.30 -3.12 -4.30
C ASP A 292 1.33 -3.68 -5.28
N PRO A 293 2.62 -3.35 -5.12
CA PRO A 293 3.65 -3.96 -5.94
C PRO A 293 3.88 -5.40 -5.49
N GLY A 294 3.69 -6.33 -6.43
CA GLY A 294 3.86 -7.76 -6.23
C GLY A 294 5.04 -8.30 -7.05
N THR A 295 5.97 -9.04 -6.43
CA THR A 295 7.08 -9.69 -7.14
C THR A 295 7.77 -8.72 -8.11
N SER A 296 8.03 -7.50 -7.67
CA SER A 296 8.52 -6.42 -8.54
C SER A 296 9.90 -5.97 -8.06
N LYS A 297 10.63 -5.30 -8.94
CA LYS A 297 11.92 -4.68 -8.62
C LYS A 297 12.00 -3.25 -9.11
N ASN A 298 12.81 -2.45 -8.43
CA ASN A 298 13.04 -1.04 -8.76
C ASN A 298 11.71 -0.26 -8.77
N VAL A 299 11.07 -0.20 -7.61
CA VAL A 299 9.76 0.47 -7.42
C VAL A 299 9.95 1.74 -6.62
N THR A 300 9.41 2.86 -7.11
CA THR A 300 9.37 4.13 -6.40
C THR A 300 7.92 4.58 -6.21
N LEU A 301 7.56 4.96 -4.98
CA LEU A 301 6.38 5.77 -4.69
C LEU A 301 6.82 7.03 -3.93
N ALA A 302 6.64 8.19 -4.54
CA ALA A 302 7.12 9.45 -3.97
C ALA A 302 6.08 10.57 -4.01
N TYR A 303 6.16 11.50 -3.05
CA TYR A 303 5.37 12.73 -3.01
C TYR A 303 3.85 12.53 -3.10
N SER A 304 3.35 11.39 -2.59
CA SER A 304 1.98 10.95 -2.83
C SER A 304 1.11 10.98 -1.57
N TYR A 305 -0.20 11.11 -1.78
CA TYR A 305 -1.22 11.18 -0.74
C TYR A 305 -2.15 9.96 -0.86
N ILE A 306 -2.24 9.13 0.19
CA ILE A 306 -3.00 7.88 0.13
C ILE A 306 -3.93 7.74 1.33
N SER A 307 -5.23 7.65 1.05
CA SER A 307 -6.29 7.32 2.00
C SER A 307 -7.18 6.24 1.40
N THR A 308 -7.29 5.08 2.06
CA THR A 308 -8.07 3.95 1.53
C THR A 308 -8.65 3.07 2.63
N GLY A 309 -9.59 2.16 2.35
CA GLY A 309 -10.23 1.30 3.35
C GLY A 309 -9.44 0.03 3.75
N ASP A 310 -8.31 -0.24 3.09
CA ASP A 310 -7.38 -1.33 3.40
C ASP A 310 -5.92 -0.80 3.45
N ASP A 311 -4.91 -1.59 3.05
CA ASP A 311 -3.50 -1.13 3.04
C ASP A 311 -3.27 0.12 2.18
N ASN A 312 -2.56 1.14 2.70
CA ASN A 312 -2.13 2.28 1.88
C ASN A 312 -1.13 1.78 0.82
N VAL A 313 -0.17 0.96 1.26
CA VAL A 313 0.76 0.21 0.42
C VAL A 313 0.83 -1.23 0.93
N ALA A 314 0.77 -2.21 0.03
CA ALA A 314 1.00 -3.62 0.35
C ALA A 314 2.07 -4.24 -0.57
N ILE A 315 3.33 -4.25 -0.10
CA ILE A 315 4.44 -4.89 -0.79
C ILE A 315 4.29 -6.41 -0.67
N LYS A 316 4.27 -7.12 -1.78
CA LYS A 316 4.06 -8.57 -1.80
C LYS A 316 5.15 -9.25 -2.61
N SER A 317 5.56 -10.44 -2.19
CA SER A 317 6.39 -11.35 -2.95
C SER A 317 5.64 -12.65 -3.16
N GLY A 318 5.34 -12.98 -4.42
CA GLY A 318 4.61 -14.19 -4.81
C GLY A 318 5.33 -15.50 -4.45
N LYS A 319 4.84 -16.64 -4.96
CA LYS A 319 5.43 -17.96 -4.66
C LYS A 319 6.87 -18.09 -5.20
N ALA A 320 7.77 -18.63 -4.37
CA ALA A 320 9.20 -18.80 -4.63
C ALA A 320 9.57 -19.65 -5.87
N THR A 321 8.65 -20.45 -6.40
CA THR A 321 9.00 -21.46 -7.42
C THR A 321 9.01 -20.92 -8.86
N ASN A 322 8.42 -19.75 -9.12
CA ASN A 322 8.16 -19.30 -10.50
C ASN A 322 8.48 -17.82 -10.75
N ARG A 323 8.93 -17.05 -9.75
CA ARG A 323 9.08 -15.60 -9.89
C ARG A 323 10.16 -15.02 -8.97
N PRO A 324 10.80 -13.91 -9.37
CA PRO A 324 11.87 -13.30 -8.56
C PRO A 324 11.37 -12.78 -7.21
N ALA A 325 12.31 -12.60 -6.28
CA ALA A 325 12.06 -11.88 -5.05
C ALA A 325 11.61 -10.43 -5.34
N THR A 326 10.94 -9.82 -4.37
CA THR A 326 10.60 -8.39 -4.42
C THR A 326 11.78 -7.60 -3.88
N GLN A 327 12.34 -6.68 -4.66
CA GLN A 327 13.58 -6.01 -4.23
C GLN A 327 13.74 -4.58 -4.73
N ASN A 328 14.51 -3.77 -4.01
CA ASN A 328 14.85 -2.38 -4.37
C ASN A 328 13.59 -1.52 -4.50
N HIS A 329 12.86 -1.35 -3.40
CA HIS A 329 11.73 -0.43 -3.37
C HIS A 329 12.06 0.81 -2.53
N LEU A 330 11.62 1.97 -3.00
CA LEU A 330 11.79 3.27 -2.36
C LEU A 330 10.43 3.95 -2.18
N TYR A 331 10.12 4.33 -0.95
CA TYR A 331 8.91 5.04 -0.58
C TYR A 331 9.30 6.34 0.14
N ALA A 332 9.13 7.49 -0.50
CA ALA A 332 9.68 8.76 -0.03
C ALA A 332 8.64 9.89 0.01
N HIS A 333 8.67 10.75 1.03
CA HIS A 333 7.84 11.98 1.09
C HIS A 333 6.33 11.74 0.94
N ASN A 334 5.83 10.63 1.48
CA ASN A 334 4.42 10.26 1.33
C ASN A 334 3.60 10.67 2.56
N GLN A 335 2.32 10.95 2.31
CA GLN A 335 1.31 11.32 3.31
C GLN A 335 0.22 10.25 3.32
N PHE A 336 0.16 9.46 4.39
CA PHE A 336 -0.85 8.42 4.60
C PHE A 336 -1.90 8.90 5.60
N TYR A 337 -3.15 8.55 5.31
CA TYR A 337 -4.30 8.92 6.13
C TYR A 337 -4.97 7.66 6.65
N TYR A 338 -6.28 7.54 6.46
CA TYR A 338 -7.00 6.31 6.74
C TYR A 338 -6.40 5.15 5.92
N GLY A 339 -6.20 4.01 6.58
CA GLY A 339 -5.78 2.76 5.95
C GLY A 339 -5.22 1.76 6.95
N HIS A 340 -4.75 0.63 6.43
CA HIS A 340 -4.09 -0.44 7.19
C HIS A 340 -2.55 -0.38 7.07
N GLY A 341 -2.02 0.77 6.67
CA GLY A 341 -0.63 1.15 6.88
C GLY A 341 0.31 0.94 5.71
N MET A 342 1.57 1.24 5.98
CA MET A 342 2.71 0.88 5.14
C MET A 342 3.06 -0.59 5.40
N SER A 343 2.54 -1.48 4.56
CA SER A 343 2.59 -2.93 4.79
C SER A 343 3.56 -3.66 3.87
N ILE A 344 4.26 -4.64 4.45
CA ILE A 344 4.86 -5.78 3.73
C ILE A 344 4.01 -7.03 4.02
N GLY A 345 3.54 -7.70 2.98
CA GLY A 345 2.89 -9.01 3.00
C GLY A 345 1.37 -9.01 2.76
N SER A 346 0.64 -10.07 3.08
CA SER A 346 1.14 -11.28 3.76
C SER A 346 1.91 -12.24 2.85
N GLU A 347 1.74 -12.14 1.53
CA GLU A 347 2.53 -12.93 0.57
C GLU A 347 3.98 -12.45 0.58
N THR A 348 4.89 -13.23 1.15
CA THR A 348 6.33 -12.92 1.26
C THR A 348 7.20 -14.09 0.77
N ASP A 349 6.57 -15.10 0.16
CA ASP A 349 7.11 -16.45 -0.03
C ASP A 349 8.42 -16.46 -0.84
N ALA A 350 8.53 -15.66 -1.92
CA ALA A 350 9.74 -15.54 -2.75
C ALA A 350 10.82 -14.63 -2.15
N GLY A 351 10.55 -14.00 -1.01
CA GLY A 351 11.45 -13.08 -0.32
C GLY A 351 11.22 -11.61 -0.68
N VAL A 352 11.49 -10.74 0.30
CA VAL A 352 11.42 -9.28 0.20
C VAL A 352 12.75 -8.73 0.69
N ASP A 353 13.44 -7.97 -0.15
CA ASP A 353 14.77 -7.44 0.16
C ASP A 353 14.91 -5.95 -0.23
N ASN A 354 15.73 -5.20 0.50
CA ASN A 354 16.08 -3.81 0.19
C ASN A 354 14.86 -2.90 -0.03
N ILE A 355 14.08 -2.73 1.05
CA ILE A 355 12.94 -1.83 1.10
C ILE A 355 13.31 -0.62 1.94
N LYS A 356 13.23 0.57 1.35
CA LYS A 356 13.51 1.83 2.03
C LYS A 356 12.25 2.69 2.08
N VAL A 357 11.86 3.08 3.28
CA VAL A 357 10.74 3.98 3.53
C VAL A 357 11.26 5.16 4.32
N TRP A 358 11.10 6.37 3.81
CA TRP A 358 11.62 7.53 4.50
C TRP A 358 10.78 8.79 4.29
N ASN A 359 10.83 9.70 5.27
CA ASN A 359 9.98 10.89 5.30
C ASN A 359 8.49 10.54 5.07
N LEU A 360 8.00 9.56 5.83
CA LEU A 360 6.59 9.16 5.82
C LEU A 360 5.87 9.89 6.93
N THR A 361 4.75 10.54 6.59
CA THR A 361 3.81 11.06 7.59
C THR A 361 2.54 10.24 7.52
N LEU A 362 2.06 9.77 8.68
CA LEU A 362 0.85 8.97 8.79
C LEU A 362 -0.09 9.55 9.84
N ASP A 363 -1.33 9.77 9.43
CA ASP A 363 -2.41 10.18 10.31
C ASP A 363 -3.57 9.18 10.24
N GLY A 364 -3.66 8.28 11.23
CA GLY A 364 -4.54 7.11 11.19
C GLY A 364 -6.04 7.41 11.38
N MET A 365 -6.41 8.68 11.56
CA MET A 365 -7.80 9.15 11.65
C MET A 365 -8.65 8.45 12.72
N ASP A 366 -8.04 7.96 13.80
CA ASP A 366 -8.69 7.20 14.87
C ASP A 366 -9.48 5.96 14.40
N SER A 367 -9.06 5.38 13.28
CA SER A 367 -9.62 4.14 12.76
C SER A 367 -9.43 2.97 13.73
N SER A 368 -10.50 2.20 13.97
CA SER A 368 -10.40 0.96 14.76
C SER A 368 -9.58 -0.15 14.10
N HIS A 369 -9.28 0.00 12.81
CA HIS A 369 -8.43 -0.86 12.01
C HIS A 369 -7.12 -0.18 11.56
N GLY A 370 -6.88 1.06 12.01
CA GLY A 370 -5.72 1.85 11.63
C GLY A 370 -4.42 1.21 12.09
N VAL A 371 -3.55 0.89 11.14
CA VAL A 371 -2.21 0.36 11.39
C VAL A 371 -1.19 1.32 10.78
N GLY A 372 -0.08 1.53 11.48
CA GLY A 372 1.04 2.35 11.04
C GLY A 372 1.98 1.61 10.09
N ILE A 373 3.09 1.12 10.62
CA ILE A 373 4.06 0.29 9.88
C ILE A 373 3.80 -1.17 10.18
N ARG A 374 3.74 -2.02 9.14
CA ARG A 374 3.40 -3.43 9.29
C ARG A 374 4.27 -4.36 8.44
N ILE A 375 4.70 -5.45 9.04
CA ILE A 375 5.26 -6.62 8.35
C ILE A 375 4.42 -7.82 8.77
N LYS A 376 3.75 -8.44 7.81
CA LYS A 376 2.85 -9.57 8.06
C LYS A 376 3.28 -10.77 7.22
N SER A 377 3.35 -11.94 7.85
CA SER A 377 3.49 -13.23 7.16
C SER A 377 2.78 -14.31 7.97
N ASP A 378 2.85 -15.55 7.50
CA ASP A 378 2.41 -16.74 8.22
C ASP A 378 3.14 -18.00 7.75
N GLY A 379 3.04 -19.10 8.49
CA GLY A 379 3.71 -20.37 8.16
C GLY A 379 3.24 -21.05 6.86
N LYS A 380 2.22 -20.52 6.17
CA LYS A 380 1.82 -20.91 4.81
C LYS A 380 2.49 -20.04 3.74
N ARG A 381 2.88 -18.81 4.06
CA ARG A 381 3.53 -17.86 3.14
C ARG A 381 5.05 -17.89 3.28
N GLY A 382 5.55 -17.69 4.49
CA GLY A 382 6.99 -17.73 4.80
C GLY A 382 7.83 -16.76 3.98
N GLY A 383 9.08 -17.15 3.74
CA GLY A 383 10.06 -16.37 2.98
C GLY A 383 10.94 -15.49 3.86
N LEU A 384 12.04 -15.02 3.27
CA LEU A 384 12.99 -14.10 3.90
C LEU A 384 12.52 -12.65 3.67
N ILE A 385 12.20 -11.94 4.73
CA ILE A 385 12.05 -10.48 4.72
C ILE A 385 13.33 -9.91 5.32
N ASN A 386 14.13 -9.25 4.49
CA ASN A 386 15.46 -8.77 4.82
C ASN A 386 15.67 -7.31 4.38
N ASN A 387 16.58 -6.61 5.05
CA ASN A 387 17.05 -5.29 4.65
C ASN A 387 15.89 -4.30 4.44
N VAL A 388 15.14 -4.05 5.51
CA VAL A 388 14.01 -3.12 5.52
C VAL A 388 14.36 -1.95 6.42
N TYR A 389 14.41 -0.75 5.84
CA TYR A 389 14.83 0.48 6.53
C TYR A 389 13.69 1.50 6.53
N TYR A 390 13.26 1.90 7.73
CA TYR A 390 12.30 2.97 7.96
C TYR A 390 13.03 4.15 8.62
N LYS A 391 13.02 5.34 8.01
CA LYS A 391 13.65 6.55 8.57
C LYS A 391 12.71 7.74 8.59
N ASN A 392 12.77 8.57 9.63
CA ASN A 392 12.12 9.89 9.65
C ASN A 392 10.59 9.80 9.47
N VAL A 393 9.94 9.03 10.35
CA VAL A 393 8.50 8.75 10.30
C VAL A 393 7.76 9.55 11.38
N CYS A 394 6.76 10.31 10.96
CA CYS A 394 5.81 10.99 11.84
C CYS A 394 4.48 10.26 11.84
N MET A 395 3.96 9.91 13.01
CA MET A 395 2.71 9.15 13.13
C MET A 395 1.80 9.75 14.19
N ARG A 396 0.48 9.72 13.97
CA ARG A 396 -0.53 9.98 15.02
C ARG A 396 -1.83 9.25 14.72
N ARG A 397 -2.69 9.11 15.72
CA ARG A 397 -4.06 8.57 15.61
C ARG A 397 -4.19 7.19 14.95
N ALA A 398 -3.11 6.43 14.90
CA ALA A 398 -3.10 5.03 14.48
C ALA A 398 -3.20 4.12 15.71
N LYS A 399 -4.13 3.16 15.69
CA LYS A 399 -4.35 2.23 16.80
C LYS A 399 -3.15 1.31 17.03
N ASP A 400 -2.69 0.70 15.97
CA ASP A 400 -1.57 -0.25 15.97
C ASP A 400 -0.39 0.41 15.24
N ALA A 401 0.49 1.09 15.98
CA ALA A 401 1.55 1.89 15.37
C ALA A 401 2.60 1.03 14.64
N LEU A 402 3.03 -0.06 15.27
CA LEU A 402 4.08 -0.95 14.76
C LEU A 402 3.64 -2.40 14.92
N VAL A 403 3.53 -3.16 13.82
CA VAL A 403 3.04 -4.55 13.83
C VAL A 403 3.90 -5.45 12.95
N PHE A 404 4.90 -6.13 13.52
CA PHE A 404 5.75 -7.09 12.79
C PHE A 404 5.45 -8.49 13.32
N THR A 405 4.69 -9.27 12.54
CA THR A 405 4.18 -10.56 13.00
C THR A 405 4.22 -11.63 11.90
N PRO A 406 4.78 -12.82 12.20
CA PRO A 406 4.70 -13.99 11.34
C PRO A 406 3.46 -14.86 11.66
N TYR A 407 2.46 -14.31 12.36
CA TYR A 407 1.23 -15.03 12.75
C TYR A 407 -0.02 -14.27 12.30
N TYR A 408 0.04 -13.64 11.12
CA TYR A 408 -1.02 -12.76 10.64
C TYR A 408 -2.36 -13.48 10.40
N SER A 409 -2.31 -14.76 10.00
CA SER A 409 -3.50 -15.59 9.80
C SER A 409 -3.55 -16.73 10.82
N SER A 410 -4.74 -17.29 11.04
CA SER A 410 -4.96 -18.44 11.91
C SER A 410 -4.53 -19.79 11.29
N THR A 411 -3.61 -19.76 10.32
CA THR A 411 -3.12 -20.98 9.67
C THR A 411 -2.35 -21.84 10.67
N LYS A 412 -2.59 -23.15 10.66
CA LYS A 412 -1.79 -24.14 11.39
C LYS A 412 -0.64 -24.69 10.53
N THR A 413 -0.54 -24.25 9.28
CA THR A 413 0.54 -24.69 8.38
C THR A 413 1.83 -24.01 8.79
N ASN A 414 2.90 -24.79 8.96
CA ASN A 414 4.25 -24.34 9.28
C ASN A 414 5.28 -24.76 8.21
N LYS A 415 4.82 -24.91 6.96
CA LYS A 415 5.61 -25.42 5.83
C LYS A 415 6.64 -24.42 5.35
N LEU A 416 6.32 -23.13 5.41
CA LEU A 416 7.17 -22.03 4.98
C LEU A 416 7.38 -21.12 6.20
N PRO A 417 8.40 -21.38 7.04
CA PRO A 417 8.69 -20.53 8.19
C PRO A 417 9.20 -19.16 7.72
N PRO A 418 8.54 -18.04 8.07
CA PRO A 418 9.03 -16.71 7.74
C PRO A 418 10.23 -16.32 8.59
N LYS A 419 11.20 -15.64 7.99
CA LYS A 419 12.34 -15.04 8.69
C LYS A 419 12.34 -13.54 8.44
N MET A 420 12.25 -12.75 9.51
CA MET A 420 12.32 -11.29 9.47
C MET A 420 13.65 -10.86 10.09
N THR A 421 14.56 -10.32 9.29
CA THR A 421 15.90 -9.95 9.76
C THR A 421 16.39 -8.68 9.11
N ASN A 422 17.39 -8.03 9.71
CA ASN A 422 17.91 -6.74 9.26
C ASN A 422 16.79 -5.70 9.04
N ILE A 423 15.88 -5.61 10.00
CA ILE A 423 14.83 -4.59 10.04
C ILE A 423 15.35 -3.43 10.87
N VAL A 424 15.21 -2.20 10.38
CA VAL A 424 15.72 -1.02 11.06
C VAL A 424 14.64 0.05 11.07
N LEU A 425 14.37 0.60 12.26
CA LEU A 425 13.51 1.76 12.47
C LEU A 425 14.34 2.85 13.12
N GLU A 426 14.52 3.94 12.38
CA GLU A 426 15.32 5.09 12.78
C GLU A 426 14.47 6.36 12.73
N ASP A 427 14.58 7.23 13.72
CA ASP A 427 13.91 8.54 13.73
C ASP A 427 12.39 8.38 13.53
N PHE A 428 11.74 7.72 14.49
CA PHE A 428 10.29 7.53 14.54
C PHE A 428 9.71 8.37 15.68
N TYR A 429 8.70 9.18 15.38
CA TYR A 429 7.92 9.90 16.38
C TYR A 429 6.43 9.65 16.23
N TYR A 430 5.81 9.19 17.31
CA TYR A 430 4.36 9.16 17.46
C TYR A 430 3.92 10.34 18.33
N SER A 431 3.22 11.30 17.74
CA SER A 431 2.70 12.48 18.44
C SER A 431 1.29 12.26 18.99
N ASP A 432 1.01 12.87 20.13
CA ASP A 432 -0.35 12.93 20.65
C ASP A 432 -1.19 13.93 19.84
N TYR A 433 -2.49 13.69 19.79
CA TYR A 433 -3.46 14.61 19.20
C TYR A 433 -4.57 14.90 20.22
N PRO A 434 -5.03 16.16 20.35
CA PRO A 434 -6.09 16.52 21.29
C PRO A 434 -7.33 15.63 21.11
N ASN A 435 -7.77 14.99 22.19
CA ASN A 435 -8.94 14.10 22.24
C ASN A 435 -8.88 12.86 21.33
N ALA A 436 -7.72 12.51 20.78
CA ALA A 436 -7.60 11.34 19.93
C ALA A 436 -7.77 10.03 20.71
N LYS A 437 -8.42 9.07 20.06
CA LYS A 437 -8.69 7.74 20.62
C LYS A 437 -7.41 6.94 20.86
N TYR A 438 -6.38 7.18 20.05
CA TYR A 438 -5.18 6.34 20.02
C TYR A 438 -3.86 7.03 20.42
N ASN A 439 -3.88 8.03 21.30
CA ASN A 439 -2.62 8.59 21.88
C ASN A 439 -1.76 7.53 22.60
N LYS A 440 -2.34 6.42 23.04
CA LYS A 440 -1.61 5.26 23.60
C LYS A 440 -1.67 4.08 22.63
N PRO A 441 -0.92 4.11 21.51
CA PRO A 441 -1.02 3.11 20.47
C PRO A 441 -0.44 1.77 20.91
N LEU A 442 -0.64 0.77 20.08
CA LEU A 442 -0.14 -0.59 20.27
C LEU A 442 1.12 -0.85 19.45
N VAL A 443 2.05 -1.61 20.04
CA VAL A 443 3.24 -2.16 19.39
C VAL A 443 3.21 -3.69 19.51
N ASN A 444 3.40 -4.40 18.40
CA ASN A 444 3.49 -5.85 18.36
C ASN A 444 4.69 -6.27 17.49
N PHE A 445 5.60 -7.06 18.07
CA PHE A 445 6.78 -7.59 17.42
C PHE A 445 6.92 -9.05 17.81
N ALA A 446 7.11 -9.94 16.84
CA ALA A 446 7.34 -11.35 17.10
C ALA A 446 8.29 -11.95 16.09
N GLY A 447 9.21 -12.79 16.57
CA GLY A 447 9.88 -13.79 15.74
C GLY A 447 8.96 -14.99 15.47
N TYR A 448 9.41 -15.89 14.60
CA TYR A 448 8.70 -17.12 14.30
C TYR A 448 9.29 -18.29 15.09
N HIS A 449 8.42 -19.04 15.75
CA HIS A 449 8.74 -20.29 16.42
C HIS A 449 7.71 -21.37 16.03
N THR A 450 8.19 -22.57 15.74
CA THR A 450 7.36 -23.78 15.57
C THR A 450 8.16 -25.01 15.98
N VAL A 451 7.47 -26.05 16.44
CA VAL A 451 8.04 -27.39 16.56
C VAL A 451 7.56 -28.23 15.37
N LYS A 452 8.47 -28.91 14.67
CA LYS A 452 8.16 -29.80 13.54
C LYS A 452 8.94 -31.10 13.73
N ASN A 453 8.22 -32.22 13.81
CA ASN A 453 8.80 -33.56 14.02
C ASN A 453 9.73 -33.62 15.26
N GLY A 454 9.35 -32.96 16.35
CA GLY A 454 10.16 -32.90 17.58
C GLY A 454 11.33 -31.91 17.54
N GLN A 455 11.62 -31.28 16.39
CA GLN A 455 12.67 -30.27 16.27
C GLN A 455 12.08 -28.86 16.31
N ALA A 456 12.62 -28.01 17.18
CA ALA A 456 12.28 -26.59 17.23
C ALA A 456 12.92 -25.84 16.05
N ILE A 457 12.12 -25.03 15.36
CA ILE A 457 12.56 -24.05 14.37
C ILE A 457 12.24 -22.68 14.94
N THR A 458 13.27 -21.89 15.19
CA THR A 458 13.16 -20.55 15.74
C THR A 458 13.90 -19.55 14.85
N TYR A 459 13.18 -18.55 14.36
CA TYR A 459 13.72 -17.39 13.66
C TYR A 459 13.30 -16.14 14.43
N PRO A 460 14.18 -15.63 15.32
CA PRO A 460 13.90 -14.38 16.00
C PRO A 460 13.70 -13.23 15.00
N LEU A 461 12.90 -12.25 15.38
CA LEU A 461 12.87 -10.97 14.68
C LEU A 461 14.16 -10.20 15.01
N ASP A 462 15.03 -9.99 14.03
CA ASP A 462 16.21 -9.12 14.20
C ASP A 462 15.84 -7.69 13.83
N ILE A 463 15.76 -6.81 14.83
CA ILE A 463 15.33 -5.42 14.67
C ILE A 463 16.29 -4.44 15.33
N THR A 464 16.67 -3.39 14.60
CA THR A 464 17.40 -2.25 15.12
C THR A 464 16.46 -1.08 15.36
N LEU A 465 16.49 -0.51 16.56
CA LEU A 465 15.71 0.65 16.95
C LEU A 465 16.64 1.79 17.32
N ASN A 466 16.49 2.93 16.66
CA ASN A 466 17.30 4.12 16.93
C ASN A 466 16.39 5.36 16.92
N ASN A 467 16.28 6.06 18.04
CA ASN A 467 15.38 7.22 18.16
C ASN A 467 13.90 6.90 17.83
N VAL A 468 13.33 5.96 18.58
CA VAL A 468 11.92 5.53 18.46
C VAL A 468 11.13 6.04 19.65
N VAL A 469 10.38 7.12 19.43
CA VAL A 469 9.76 7.92 20.49
C VAL A 469 8.24 7.96 20.31
N PHE A 470 7.53 7.70 21.39
CA PHE A 470 6.09 7.93 21.53
C PHE A 470 5.86 9.03 22.57
N GLU A 471 5.09 10.08 22.26
CA GLU A 471 4.79 11.16 23.20
C GLU A 471 4.08 10.63 24.45
N SER A 472 2.92 10.00 24.27
CA SER A 472 2.33 9.10 25.25
C SER A 472 2.83 7.67 25.07
N LYS A 473 3.27 7.04 26.16
CA LYS A 473 3.81 5.68 26.14
C LYS A 473 2.86 4.69 25.46
N ALA A 474 3.35 4.04 24.40
CA ALA A 474 2.69 2.93 23.75
C ALA A 474 2.59 1.70 24.66
N LYS A 475 1.66 0.80 24.32
CA LYS A 475 1.49 -0.48 25.00
C LYS A 475 1.92 -1.64 24.10
N ILE A 476 2.53 -2.66 24.70
CA ILE A 476 2.74 -3.92 23.99
C ILE A 476 1.41 -4.63 23.80
N ARG A 477 1.07 -4.93 22.54
CA ARG A 477 -0.05 -5.80 22.19
C ARG A 477 0.41 -7.24 22.27
N ASP A 478 -0.16 -7.94 23.25
CA ASP A 478 0.02 -9.36 23.47
C ASP A 478 -1.30 -9.94 24.00
N ASN A 479 -1.87 -10.89 23.26
CA ASN A 479 -3.14 -11.53 23.54
C ASN A 479 -3.21 -12.88 22.79
N LYS A 480 -4.36 -13.57 22.87
CA LYS A 480 -4.57 -14.87 22.20
C LYS A 480 -4.32 -14.91 20.68
N HIS A 481 -4.21 -13.77 20.01
CA HIS A 481 -4.01 -13.68 18.56
C HIS A 481 -2.71 -12.98 18.15
N PHE A 482 -2.04 -12.31 19.09
CA PHE A 482 -0.84 -11.53 18.84
C PHE A 482 0.12 -11.79 19.98
N HIS A 483 1.34 -12.21 19.70
CA HIS A 483 2.33 -12.50 20.72
C HIS A 483 3.51 -11.55 20.60
N HIS A 484 4.26 -11.35 21.69
CA HIS A 484 5.45 -10.50 21.72
C HIS A 484 6.63 -11.28 22.29
N HIS A 485 7.35 -11.99 21.41
CA HIS A 485 8.26 -13.08 21.78
C HIS A 485 9.33 -13.32 20.70
N HIS A 486 10.43 -13.99 21.02
CA HIS A 486 11.51 -14.35 20.09
C HIS A 486 12.06 -13.14 19.30
N ILE A 487 12.66 -12.18 20.01
CA ILE A 487 13.08 -10.89 19.42
C ILE A 487 14.53 -10.60 19.78
N ASN A 488 15.30 -10.15 18.80
CA ASN A 488 16.64 -9.62 19.00
C ASN A 488 16.61 -8.10 18.79
N TYR A 489 16.51 -7.36 19.89
CA TYR A 489 16.58 -5.90 19.87
C TYR A 489 18.03 -5.44 19.82
N LYS A 490 18.34 -4.66 18.77
CA LYS A 490 19.54 -3.86 18.67
C LYS A 490 19.18 -2.39 18.88
N ILE A 491 19.63 -1.82 19.98
CA ILE A 491 19.45 -0.40 20.27
C ILE A 491 20.61 0.36 19.63
N GLY A 492 20.29 1.31 18.76
CA GLY A 492 21.25 2.12 18.01
C GLY A 492 22.03 3.10 18.88
N GLU A 493 22.88 3.91 18.26
CA GLU A 493 23.78 4.82 18.96
C GLU A 493 23.05 5.90 19.76
N GLN A 494 22.07 6.58 19.14
CA GLN A 494 21.20 7.52 19.86
C GLN A 494 20.44 6.77 20.97
N GLY A 495 20.03 5.54 20.66
CA GLY A 495 19.60 4.54 21.63
C GLY A 495 18.30 4.87 22.36
N ILE A 496 17.55 5.87 21.91
CA ILE A 496 16.28 6.25 22.53
C ILE A 496 15.18 5.31 22.04
N VAL A 497 14.57 4.57 22.97
CA VAL A 497 13.37 3.75 22.75
C VAL A 497 12.52 3.83 24.01
N ASN A 498 11.31 4.39 23.92
CA ASN A 498 10.50 4.71 25.12
C ASN A 498 9.19 3.91 25.27
N PHE A 499 8.92 2.95 24.38
CA PHE A 499 7.91 1.93 24.62
C PHE A 499 8.49 0.76 25.44
N PRO A 500 7.66 -0.04 26.15
CA PRO A 500 8.16 -1.10 27.01
C PRO A 500 8.92 -2.19 26.25
N LEU A 501 10.18 -2.44 26.61
CA LEU A 501 10.94 -3.62 26.20
C LEU A 501 10.83 -4.69 27.30
N ARG A 502 10.21 -5.82 26.98
CA ARG A 502 10.00 -6.90 27.95
C ARG A 502 11.30 -7.65 28.24
N LYS A 503 11.49 -8.07 29.49
CA LYS A 503 12.53 -9.01 29.90
C LYS A 503 11.92 -10.41 29.93
N GLN A 504 12.25 -11.23 28.93
CA GLN A 504 11.80 -12.62 28.77
C GLN A 504 12.97 -13.43 28.17
N ASP A 505 13.03 -14.73 28.42
CA ASP A 505 14.18 -15.58 28.05
C ASP A 505 14.44 -15.62 26.53
N ASP A 506 13.39 -15.44 25.73
CA ASP A 506 13.43 -15.44 24.27
C ASP A 506 13.54 -14.03 23.67
N ILE A 507 13.81 -13.00 24.48
CA ILE A 507 14.02 -11.63 24.04
C ILE A 507 15.42 -11.18 24.46
N SER A 508 16.26 -10.85 23.48
CA SER A 508 17.59 -10.27 23.71
C SER A 508 17.58 -8.77 23.45
N ILE A 509 18.35 -8.02 24.25
CA ILE A 509 18.55 -6.57 24.11
C ILE A 509 20.05 -6.31 24.24
N ASN A 510 20.69 -5.81 23.19
CA ASN A 510 22.15 -5.64 23.16
C ASN A 510 22.69 -4.55 24.11
N ARG A 511 21.90 -3.48 24.36
CA ARG A 511 22.21 -2.40 25.30
C ARG A 511 20.93 -1.73 25.79
N LEU A 512 21.00 -1.09 26.94
CA LEU A 512 19.86 -0.36 27.50
C LEU A 512 19.56 0.91 26.68
N PRO A 513 18.27 1.28 26.52
CA PRO A 513 17.90 2.55 25.91
C PRO A 513 18.37 3.77 26.71
N ALA A 514 18.70 4.85 26.00
CA ALA A 514 19.02 6.15 26.59
C ALA A 514 17.76 6.81 27.19
N LYS A 515 17.94 7.68 28.19
CA LYS A 515 16.85 8.26 29.01
C LYS A 515 16.29 9.59 28.49
N ALA A 516 17.03 10.34 27.69
CA ALA A 516 16.64 11.67 27.20
C ALA A 516 16.35 11.62 25.70
N ALA A 517 15.21 12.17 25.26
CA ALA A 517 14.77 12.13 23.88
C ALA A 517 14.83 13.52 23.23
N GLN A 518 15.32 13.58 22.00
CA GLN A 518 15.01 14.67 21.06
C GLN A 518 14.20 14.03 19.92
N PRO A 519 12.86 14.08 19.99
CA PRO A 519 12.03 13.46 18.97
C PRO A 519 12.26 14.11 17.61
N VAL A 520 11.96 13.36 16.55
CA VAL A 520 11.85 13.92 15.21
C VAL A 520 10.84 15.05 15.22
N ASP A 521 11.19 16.18 14.58
CA ASP A 521 10.25 17.27 14.42
C ASP A 521 9.12 16.88 13.46
N CYS A 522 7.91 16.77 14.00
CA CYS A 522 6.69 16.50 13.25
C CYS A 522 5.79 17.73 13.10
N ASN A 523 6.24 18.90 13.58
CA ASN A 523 5.49 20.14 13.42
C ASN A 523 5.31 20.45 11.94
N GLY A 524 4.08 20.80 11.54
CA GLY A 524 3.76 21.10 10.15
C GLY A 524 3.78 19.89 9.19
N ARG A 525 4.09 18.67 9.64
CA ARG A 525 4.11 17.50 8.74
C ARG A 525 2.74 16.90 8.47
N TYR A 526 1.82 16.99 9.44
CA TYR A 526 0.45 16.47 9.29
C TYR A 526 -0.45 17.44 8.51
N GLN A 527 -0.29 17.42 7.20
CA GLN A 527 -1.13 18.20 6.29
C GLN A 527 -2.51 17.53 6.10
N PRO A 528 -3.58 18.31 5.84
CA PRO A 528 -4.86 17.72 5.46
C PRO A 528 -4.74 17.04 4.10
N PHE A 529 -5.58 16.01 3.85
CA PHE A 529 -5.67 15.40 2.53
C PHE A 529 -6.01 16.49 1.50
N PRO A 530 -5.24 16.65 0.41
CA PRO A 530 -5.52 17.65 -0.60
C PRO A 530 -6.93 17.47 -1.16
N SER A 531 -7.63 18.56 -1.50
CA SER A 531 -9.01 18.45 -1.99
C SER A 531 -9.11 17.42 -3.13
N PRO A 532 -10.13 16.56 -3.13
CA PRO A 532 -10.30 15.53 -4.17
C PRO A 532 -10.29 16.10 -5.59
N ASP A 533 -10.72 17.36 -5.75
CA ASP A 533 -10.77 18.08 -7.03
C ASP A 533 -9.67 19.13 -7.21
N SER A 534 -8.78 19.36 -6.23
CA SER A 534 -7.66 20.26 -6.46
C SER A 534 -6.70 19.66 -7.48
N PRO A 535 -5.84 20.45 -8.15
CA PRO A 535 -4.61 19.90 -8.73
C PRO A 535 -3.70 19.29 -7.63
N ILE A 536 -2.64 18.59 -8.06
CA ILE A 536 -1.64 17.97 -7.19
C ILE A 536 -0.53 18.95 -6.85
#